data_AF-A0A5H2YC29-F1
#
_entry.id   AF-A0A5H2YC29-F1
#
_cell.length_a   1.000
_cell.length_b   1.000
_cell.length_c   1.000
_cell.angle_alpha   90.00
_cell.angle_beta   90.00
_cell.angle_gamma   90.00
#
_symmetry.space_group_name_H-M   'P 1'
#
loop_
_entity.id
_entity.type
_entity.pdbx_description
1 polymer ?
#
loop_
_entity_poly.entity_id
_entity_poly.type
_entity_poly.pdbx_seq_one_letter_code
_entity_poly.pdbx_strand_id
1 'polypeptide(L)' 'MARTRKPKPWQPTIGGLAHYASRYSGLSRGCPVRVLAEAIGGRMRVEIIGHAGHPVRITVKTSYLFPMPPSLFDGMP' A
#
# COMPACT_ATOMS: atom_id res chain seq x y z
N MET A 1 34.89 8.87 -10.21
CA MET A 1 34.07 8.07 -9.28
C MET A 1 32.60 8.30 -9.62
N ALA A 2 31.89 7.29 -10.12
CA ALA A 2 30.47 7.42 -10.48
C ALA A 2 29.64 7.55 -9.20
N ARG A 3 28.82 8.60 -9.08
CA ARG A 3 27.89 8.79 -7.95
C ARG A 3 26.84 7.68 -7.98
N THR A 4 26.91 6.74 -7.05
CA THR A 4 25.82 5.79 -6.77
C THR A 4 24.54 6.58 -6.48
N ARG A 5 23.59 6.58 -7.42
CA ARG A 5 22.27 7.19 -7.20
C ARG A 5 21.56 6.41 -6.10
N LYS A 6 21.17 7.09 -5.03
CA LYS A 6 20.31 6.49 -4.00
C LYS A 6 19.02 5.98 -4.68
N PRO A 7 18.54 4.77 -4.37
CA PRO A 7 17.32 4.25 -4.94
C PRO A 7 16.16 5.22 -4.61
N LYS A 8 15.31 5.48 -5.61
CA LYS A 8 14.13 6.32 -5.43
C LYS A 8 13.26 5.70 -4.33
N PRO A 9 12.75 6.49 -3.36
CA PRO A 9 11.79 5.97 -2.39
C PRO A 9 10.59 5.35 -3.10
N TRP A 10 10.15 4.18 -2.64
CA TRP A 10 8.98 3.51 -3.19
C TRP A 10 7.75 4.43 -3.10
N GLN A 11 6.90 4.39 -4.12
CA GLN A 11 5.64 5.12 -4.15
C GLN A 11 4.51 4.19 -4.60
N PRO A 12 3.32 4.31 -3.99
CA PRO A 12 2.15 3.55 -4.43
C PRO A 12 1.76 3.95 -5.85
N THR A 13 1.36 2.97 -6.65
CA THR A 13 0.92 3.15 -8.03
C THR A 13 -0.57 2.83 -8.14
N ILE A 14 -1.33 3.64 -8.87
CA ILE A 14 -2.75 3.40 -9.14
C ILE A 14 -2.92 2.02 -9.80
N GLY A 15 -3.90 1.26 -9.33
CA GLY A 15 -4.15 -0.12 -9.73
C GLY A 15 -3.28 -1.15 -9.02
N GLY A 16 -2.18 -0.73 -8.39
CA GLY A 16 -1.24 -1.59 -7.68
C GLY A 16 -1.71 -2.03 -6.30
N LEU A 17 -1.09 -3.10 -5.80
CA LEU A 17 -1.24 -3.54 -4.42
C LEU A 17 -0.25 -2.82 -3.51
N ALA A 18 -0.71 -2.48 -2.31
CA ALA A 18 0.10 -1.90 -1.26
C ALA A 18 -0.24 -2.54 0.08
N HIS A 19 0.72 -2.53 0.99
CA HIS A 19 0.49 -2.87 2.37
C HIS A 19 0.08 -1.61 3.14
N TYR A 20 -1.15 -1.56 3.65
CA TYR A 20 -1.63 -0.48 4.51
C TYR A 20 -1.40 -0.85 5.97
N ALA A 21 -0.59 -0.05 6.66
CA ALA A 21 -0.35 -0.20 8.10
C ALA A 21 -0.46 1.18 8.78
N SER A 22 -1.41 1.32 9.70
CA SER A 22 -1.57 2.52 10.50
C SER A 22 -1.59 2.19 11.98
N ARG A 23 -0.86 2.98 12.76
CA ARG A 23 -0.89 2.98 14.23
C ARG A 23 -2.27 3.32 14.83
N TYR A 24 -3.18 3.86 14.00
CA TYR A 24 -4.51 4.30 14.44
C TYR A 24 -5.63 3.37 13.96
N SER A 25 -5.33 2.43 13.08
CA SER A 25 -6.29 1.39 12.68
C SER A 25 -6.16 0.19 13.60
N GLY A 26 -7.27 -0.47 13.94
CA GLY A 26 -7.25 -1.77 14.62
C GLY A 26 -6.60 -2.92 13.80
N LEU A 27 -6.00 -2.61 12.66
CA LEU A 27 -5.28 -3.52 11.77
C LEU A 27 -3.85 -3.71 12.28
N SER A 28 -3.70 -4.44 13.39
CA SER A 28 -2.43 -4.60 14.11
C SER A 28 -1.28 -5.19 13.28
N ARG A 29 -1.59 -5.91 12.19
CA ARG A 29 -0.59 -6.50 11.27
C ARG A 29 -0.52 -5.80 9.91
N GLY A 30 -1.23 -4.68 9.74
CA GLY A 30 -1.52 -4.10 8.44
C GLY A 30 -2.35 -5.04 7.55
N CYS A 31 -2.64 -4.61 6.34
CA CYS A 31 -3.47 -5.36 5.40
C CYS A 31 -3.11 -5.04 3.94
N PRO A 32 -3.29 -5.99 3.01
CA PRO A 32 -3.24 -5.70 1.59
C PRO A 32 -4.40 -4.79 1.17
N VAL A 33 -4.09 -3.75 0.40
CA VAL A 33 -5.07 -2.86 -0.22
C VAL A 33 -4.75 -2.66 -1.69
N ARG A 34 -5.77 -2.37 -2.49
CA ARG A 34 -5.61 -1.95 -3.88
C ARG A 34 -5.70 -0.43 -3.96
N VAL A 35 -4.73 0.22 -4.60
CA VAL A 35 -4.77 1.67 -4.85
C VAL A 35 -5.71 1.94 -6.01
N LEU A 36 -6.73 2.78 -5.80
CA LEU A 36 -7.73 3.10 -6.81
C LEU A 36 -7.46 4.44 -7.49
N ALA A 37 -7.04 5.45 -6.72
CA ALA A 37 -6.81 6.79 -7.24
C ALA A 37 -5.97 7.62 -6.26
N GLU A 38 -5.37 8.69 -6.78
CA GLU A 38 -4.87 9.78 -5.96
C GLU A 38 -6.02 10.53 -5.28
N ALA A 39 -5.76 11.02 -4.07
CA ALA A 39 -6.66 11.87 -3.31
C ALA A 39 -5.90 13.11 -2.80
N ILE A 40 -6.65 14.14 -2.43
CA ILE A 40 -6.07 15.42 -2.02
C ILE A 40 -5.22 15.31 -0.74
N GLY A 41 -4.15 16.10 -0.69
CA GLY A 41 -3.32 16.27 0.51
C GLY A 41 -2.44 15.06 0.82
N GLY A 42 -1.81 14.46 -0.20
CA GLY A 42 -0.89 13.32 -0.02
C GLY A 42 -1.59 12.05 0.46
N ARG A 43 -2.80 11.81 -0.06
CA ARG A 43 -3.63 10.66 0.27
C ARG A 43 -3.90 9.83 -0.96
N MET A 44 -4.29 8.58 -0.73
CA MET A 44 -4.75 7.66 -1.77
C MET A 44 -6.12 7.15 -1.41
N ARG A 45 -6.99 7.00 -2.42
CA ARG A 45 -8.21 6.21 -2.30
C ARG A 45 -7.85 4.75 -2.55
N VAL A 46 -8.20 3.89 -1.60
CA VAL A 46 -7.84 2.47 -1.61
C VAL A 46 -9.06 1.60 -1.38
N GLU A 47 -8.97 0.35 -1.83
CA GLU A 47 -9.93 -0.72 -1.57
C GLU A 47 -9.33 -1.79 -0.67
N ILE A 48 -10.08 -2.22 0.33
CA ILE A 48 -9.73 -3.25 1.31
C ILE A 48 -10.90 -4.22 1.46
N ILE A 49 -10.66 -5.46 1.87
CA ILE A 49 -11.73 -6.35 2.32
C ILE A 49 -12.10 -6.03 3.77
N GLY A 50 -13.32 -5.55 3.98
CA GLY A 50 -13.85 -5.26 5.32
C GLY A 50 -14.16 -6.53 6.11
N HIS A 51 -14.49 -6.35 7.39
CA HIS A 51 -14.79 -7.47 8.31
C HIS A 51 -15.91 -8.40 7.83
N ALA A 52 -16.89 -7.87 7.08
CA ALA A 52 -17.98 -8.66 6.50
C ALA A 52 -17.58 -9.42 5.22
N GLY A 53 -16.31 -9.39 4.80
CA GLY A 53 -15.83 -10.02 3.57
C GLY A 53 -16.13 -9.22 2.30
N HIS A 54 -16.68 -8.00 2.41
CA HIS A 54 -17.01 -7.15 1.28
C HIS A 54 -15.94 -6.09 1.01
N PRO A 55 -15.71 -5.69 -0.26
CA PRO A 55 -14.84 -4.57 -0.57
C PRO A 55 -15.35 -3.26 0.05
N VAL A 56 -14.46 -2.55 0.74
CA VAL A 56 -14.71 -1.24 1.32
C VAL A 56 -13.68 -0.26 0.76
N ARG A 57 -14.13 0.95 0.41
CA ARG A 57 -13.27 2.00 -0.13
C ARG A 57 -13.04 3.07 0.92
N ILE A 58 -11.77 3.35 1.20
CA ILE A 58 -11.37 4.34 2.20
C ILE A 58 -10.27 5.24 1.64
N THR A 59 -10.07 6.39 2.27
CA THR A 59 -8.99 7.31 1.94
C THR A 59 -7.92 7.24 3.03
N VAL A 60 -6.68 6.98 2.65
CA VAL A 60 -5.55 6.81 3.59
C VAL A 60 -4.40 7.74 3.26
N LYS A 61 -3.57 8.07 4.25
CA LYS A 61 -2.32 8.82 4.02
C LYS A 61 -1.34 7.95 3.26
N THR A 62 -0.67 8.52 2.25
CA THR A 62 0.37 7.81 1.50
C THR A 62 1.51 7.32 2.40
N SER A 63 1.80 8.02 3.50
CA SER A 63 2.81 7.62 4.49
C SER A 63 2.49 6.34 5.27
N TYR A 64 1.26 5.81 5.16
CA TYR A 64 0.85 4.53 5.74
C TYR A 64 0.75 3.41 4.69
N LEU A 65 1.13 3.69 3.44
CA LEU A 65 1.27 2.69 2.40
C LEU A 65 2.72 2.30 2.26
N PHE A 66 2.94 1.00 2.16
CA PHE A 66 4.24 0.37 2.01
C PHE A 66 4.19 -0.60 0.82
N PRO A 67 5.35 -0.94 0.23
CA PRO A 67 5.41 -2.04 -0.73
C PRO A 67 4.81 -3.29 -0.10
N MET A 68 4.16 -4.12 -0.94
CA MET A 68 3.74 -5.44 -0.49
C MET A 68 4.96 -6.20 0.07
N PRO A 69 4.82 -6.89 1.21
CA PRO A 69 5.86 -7.81 1.64
C PRO A 69 6.08 -8.86 0.54
N PRO A 70 7.31 -9.41 0.45
CA PRO A 70 7.60 -10.46 -0.52
C PRO A 70 6.60 -11.60 -0.36
N SER A 71 6.08 -12.06 -1.48
CA SER A 71 5.21 -13.22 -1.54
C SER A 71 6.02 -14.47 -1.27
N LEU A 72 5.41 -15.47 -0.64
CA LEU A 72 5.98 -16.82 -0.54
C LEU A 72 6.19 -17.47 -1.93
N PHE A 73 5.53 -16.94 -2.95
CA PHE A 73 5.59 -17.43 -4.32
C PHE A 73 6.50 -16.60 -5.23
N ASP A 74 7.17 -15.57 -4.71
CA ASP A 74 8.12 -14.79 -5.50
C ASP A 74 9.30 -15.69 -5.89
N GLY A 75 9.42 -16.01 -7.19
CA GLY A 75 10.46 -16.89 -7.74
C GLY A 75 10.06 -18.35 -7.96
N MET A 76 8.79 -18.69 -7.77
CA MET A 76 8.26 -19.99 -8.22
C MET A 76 8.07 -19.98 -9.75
N PRO A 77 8.47 -21.05 -10.47
CA PRO A 77 8.40 -21.14 -11.93
C PRO A 77 6.96 -21.21 -12.47
#